data_AF-A0A1Q7G7Z8-F1
#
_entry.id   AF-A0A1Q7G7Z8-F1
#
_cell.length_a   1.000
_cell.length_b   1.000
_cell.length_c   1.000
_cell.angle_alpha   90.00
_cell.angle_beta   90.00
_cell.angle_gamma   90.00
#
_symmetry.space_group_name_H-M   'P 1'
#
loop_
_entity.id
_entity.type
_entity.pdbx_description
1 polymer ?
#
loop_
_entity_poly.entity_id
_entity_poly.type
_entity_poly.pdbx_seq_one_letter_code
_entity_poly.pdbx_strand_id
1 'polypeptide(L)'
;MMRETKWMLATVAMLVLALTGCAKLQARDNLNKGVRAFRESHYENAVNYFKQAVELDPDLTTAQIYLATAYSQQYIPGGRSEENDKNAKLAIQTFESVLQRDPNNVNAIAGLASMYQSLGQTDTSQFQKAHDYYMKYAQLDSSNPVPYYAIGSVDWIMVYNKNNPLPEEEQAKFIEEGLANLDKSLGLDPNYEDAMTYKNLLYREKARLSESEDEKKQLIAQADEWFNKALETRKKNAEKKKLPGGEASR
;
A
#
# COMPACT_ATOMS: atom_id res chain seq x y z
N MET A 1 -37.98 -39.24 26.14
CA MET A 1 -37.51 -37.85 26.29
C MET A 1 -36.13 -37.64 25.65
N MET A 2 -35.06 -38.35 26.04
CA MET A 2 -33.71 -38.16 25.47
C MET A 2 -33.55 -38.42 23.95
N ARG A 3 -34.37 -39.28 23.35
CA ARG A 3 -34.29 -39.58 21.89
C ARG A 3 -34.87 -38.43 21.05
N GLU A 4 -36.00 -37.89 21.46
CA GLU A 4 -36.67 -36.74 20.82
C GLU A 4 -35.80 -35.47 20.89
N THR A 5 -35.14 -35.20 22.02
CA THR A 5 -34.20 -34.08 22.15
C THR A 5 -32.96 -34.23 21.28
N LYS A 6 -32.45 -35.46 21.05
CA LYS A 6 -31.31 -35.68 20.13
C LYS A 6 -31.69 -35.42 18.67
N TRP A 7 -32.88 -35.83 18.24
CA TRP A 7 -33.36 -35.56 16.88
C TRP A 7 -33.66 -34.07 16.66
N MET A 8 -34.24 -33.41 17.67
CA MET A 8 -34.47 -31.96 17.65
C MET A 8 -33.17 -31.15 17.60
N LEU A 9 -32.15 -31.54 18.37
CA LEU A 9 -30.83 -30.90 18.31
C LEU A 9 -30.15 -31.14 16.95
N ALA A 10 -30.28 -32.33 16.37
CA ALA A 10 -29.72 -32.66 15.06
C ALA A 10 -30.41 -31.88 13.92
N THR A 11 -31.73 -31.71 13.95
CA THR A 11 -32.46 -30.92 12.95
C THR A 11 -32.16 -29.43 13.07
N VAL A 12 -32.10 -28.89 14.29
CA VAL A 12 -31.69 -27.49 14.53
C VAL A 12 -30.25 -27.27 14.04
N ALA A 13 -29.33 -28.18 14.31
CA ALA A 13 -27.95 -28.09 13.82
C ALA A 13 -27.86 -28.13 12.28
N MET A 14 -28.63 -29.00 11.61
CA MET A 14 -28.68 -29.04 10.15
C MET A 14 -29.27 -27.76 9.54
N LEU A 15 -30.29 -27.17 10.14
CA LEU A 15 -30.88 -25.89 9.70
C LEU A 15 -29.87 -24.73 9.84
N VAL A 16 -29.13 -24.66 10.94
CA VAL A 16 -28.07 -23.66 11.14
C VAL A 16 -26.94 -23.83 10.12
N LEU A 17 -26.53 -25.06 9.82
CA LEU A 17 -25.52 -25.34 8.79
C LEU A 17 -25.98 -24.97 7.38
N ALA A 18 -27.25 -25.21 7.03
CA ALA A 18 -27.80 -24.85 5.73
C ALA A 18 -27.91 -23.31 5.55
N LEU A 19 -28.35 -22.59 6.59
CA LEU A 19 -28.47 -21.13 6.56
C LEU A 19 -27.11 -20.43 6.46
N THR A 20 -26.11 -20.91 7.20
CA THR A 20 -24.75 -20.36 7.15
C THR A 20 -24.07 -20.63 5.80
N GLY A 21 -24.32 -21.78 5.18
CA GLY A 21 -23.80 -22.09 3.83
C GLY A 21 -24.34 -21.14 2.74
N CYS A 22 -25.64 -20.83 2.77
CA CYS A 22 -26.25 -19.89 1.83
C CYS A 22 -25.72 -18.45 2.01
N ALA A 23 -25.57 -17.99 3.27
CA ALA A 23 -25.03 -16.66 3.56
C ALA A 23 -23.60 -16.49 3.02
N LYS A 24 -22.73 -17.49 3.21
CA LYS A 24 -21.35 -17.47 2.69
C LYS A 24 -21.29 -17.47 1.16
N LEU A 25 -22.20 -18.17 0.49
CA LEU A 25 -22.28 -18.15 -0.98
C LEU A 25 -22.69 -16.76 -1.48
N GLN A 26 -23.69 -16.13 -0.83
CA GLN A 26 -24.10 -14.77 -1.14
C GLN A 26 -23.00 -13.74 -0.84
N ALA A 27 -22.23 -13.93 0.23
CA ALA A 27 -21.09 -13.07 0.54
C ALA A 27 -20.05 -13.08 -0.58
N ARG A 28 -19.74 -14.26 -1.13
CA ARG A 28 -18.82 -14.41 -2.27
C ARG A 28 -19.36 -13.81 -3.56
N ASP A 29 -20.66 -13.95 -3.83
CA ASP A 29 -21.30 -13.30 -4.98
C ASP A 29 -21.20 -11.77 -4.88
N ASN A 30 -21.50 -11.21 -3.71
CA ASN A 30 -21.33 -9.78 -3.44
C ASN A 30 -19.86 -9.34 -3.56
N LEU A 31 -18.90 -10.11 -3.03
CA LEU A 31 -17.49 -9.86 -3.24
C LEU A 31 -17.15 -9.76 -4.75
N ASN A 32 -17.62 -10.71 -5.56
CA ASN A 32 -17.35 -10.70 -7.00
C ASN A 32 -17.99 -9.50 -7.73
N LYS A 33 -19.21 -9.10 -7.34
CA LYS A 33 -19.86 -7.87 -7.85
C LYS A 33 -19.06 -6.63 -7.46
N GLY A 34 -18.63 -6.53 -6.21
CA GLY A 34 -17.79 -5.45 -5.72
C GLY A 34 -16.46 -5.36 -6.46
N VAL A 35 -15.78 -6.49 -6.71
CA VAL A 35 -14.52 -6.52 -7.47
C VAL A 35 -14.71 -6.01 -8.90
N ARG A 36 -15.83 -6.36 -9.57
CA ARG A 36 -16.14 -5.82 -10.90
C ARG A 36 -16.34 -4.31 -10.86
N ALA A 37 -17.19 -3.82 -9.95
CA ALA A 37 -17.41 -2.39 -9.77
C ALA A 37 -16.11 -1.63 -9.45
N PHE A 38 -15.26 -2.19 -8.59
CA PHE A 38 -13.97 -1.61 -8.23
C PHE A 38 -13.03 -1.50 -9.44
N ARG A 39 -12.94 -2.54 -10.27
CA ARG A 39 -12.11 -2.53 -11.50
C ARG A 39 -12.57 -1.51 -12.53
N GLU A 40 -13.86 -1.18 -12.52
CA GLU A 40 -14.47 -0.13 -13.34
C GLU A 40 -14.40 1.25 -12.68
N SER A 41 -13.67 1.38 -11.56
CA SER A 41 -13.57 2.61 -10.75
C SER A 41 -14.89 3.11 -10.16
N HIS A 42 -15.94 2.28 -10.13
CA HIS A 42 -17.21 2.56 -9.47
C HIS A 42 -17.10 2.28 -7.97
N TYR A 43 -16.27 3.05 -7.27
CA TYR A 43 -15.87 2.76 -5.87
C TYR A 43 -17.04 2.80 -4.88
N GLU A 44 -17.99 3.73 -5.03
CA GLU A 44 -19.20 3.77 -4.18
C GLU A 44 -20.02 2.48 -4.30
N ASN A 45 -20.25 2.01 -5.53
CA ASN A 45 -20.94 0.74 -5.78
C ASN A 45 -20.14 -0.44 -5.22
N ALA A 46 -18.82 -0.43 -5.38
CA ALA A 46 -17.95 -1.45 -4.83
C ALA A 46 -18.06 -1.53 -3.30
N VAL A 47 -18.03 -0.38 -2.60
CA VAL A 47 -18.23 -0.30 -1.14
C VAL A 47 -19.55 -0.93 -0.73
N ASN A 48 -20.64 -0.65 -1.44
CA ASN A 48 -21.95 -1.22 -1.12
C ASN A 48 -21.96 -2.75 -1.21
N TYR A 49 -21.38 -3.31 -2.28
CA TYR A 49 -21.27 -4.77 -2.42
C TYR A 49 -20.33 -5.39 -1.38
N PHE A 50 -19.18 -4.77 -1.11
CA PHE A 50 -18.25 -5.30 -0.12
C PHE A 50 -18.82 -5.24 1.30
N LYS A 51 -19.57 -4.19 1.66
CA LYS A 51 -20.31 -4.12 2.94
C LYS A 51 -21.27 -5.30 3.09
N GLN A 52 -22.08 -5.58 2.07
CA GLN A 52 -23.00 -6.72 2.10
C GLN A 52 -22.25 -8.05 2.23
N ALA A 53 -21.09 -8.19 1.56
CA ALA A 53 -20.25 -9.37 1.69
C ALA A 53 -19.73 -9.54 3.13
N VAL A 54 -19.27 -8.47 3.77
CA VAL A 54 -18.77 -8.47 5.15
C VAL A 54 -19.89 -8.70 6.18
N GLU A 55 -21.10 -8.17 5.94
CA GLU A 55 -22.25 -8.43 6.81
C GLU A 55 -22.69 -9.90 6.75
N LEU A 56 -22.65 -10.52 5.57
CA LEU A 56 -23.02 -11.91 5.35
C LEU A 56 -21.95 -12.91 5.85
N ASP A 57 -20.68 -12.55 5.72
CA ASP A 57 -19.54 -13.35 6.19
C ASP A 57 -18.44 -12.43 6.78
N PRO A 58 -18.52 -12.09 8.09
CA PRO A 58 -17.53 -11.24 8.76
C PRO A 58 -16.10 -11.81 8.77
N ASP A 59 -15.95 -13.11 8.52
CA ASP A 59 -14.64 -13.79 8.45
C ASP A 59 -14.05 -13.75 7.03
N LEU A 60 -14.78 -13.24 6.04
CA LEU A 60 -14.32 -13.09 4.66
C LEU A 60 -13.32 -11.93 4.55
N THR A 61 -12.09 -12.19 5.01
CA THR A 61 -10.99 -11.23 5.06
C THR A 61 -10.76 -10.54 3.72
N THR A 62 -10.86 -11.26 2.60
CA THR A 62 -10.74 -10.68 1.26
C THR A 62 -11.77 -9.56 1.01
N ALA A 63 -13.02 -9.72 1.44
CA ALA A 63 -14.04 -8.67 1.28
C ALA A 63 -13.74 -7.45 2.15
N GLN A 64 -13.18 -7.64 3.34
CA GLN A 64 -12.77 -6.52 4.20
C GLN A 64 -11.57 -5.77 3.63
N ILE A 65 -10.57 -6.48 3.10
CA ILE A 65 -9.44 -5.87 2.38
C ILE A 65 -9.97 -5.01 1.22
N TYR A 66 -10.81 -5.57 0.37
CA TYR A 66 -11.38 -4.82 -0.76
C TYR A 66 -12.27 -3.66 -0.31
N LEU A 67 -13.03 -3.80 0.78
CA LEU A 67 -13.81 -2.71 1.36
C LEU A 67 -12.90 -1.56 1.81
N ALA A 68 -11.84 -1.87 2.55
CA ALA A 68 -10.86 -0.90 3.02
C ALA A 68 -10.15 -0.20 1.85
N THR A 69 -9.74 -0.96 0.82
CA THR A 69 -9.15 -0.40 -0.41
C THR A 69 -10.15 0.50 -1.13
N ALA A 70 -11.43 0.13 -1.23
CA ALA A 70 -12.45 0.97 -1.86
C ALA A 70 -12.71 2.28 -1.11
N TYR A 71 -12.62 2.28 0.22
CA TYR A 71 -12.61 3.52 0.99
C TYR A 71 -11.34 4.34 0.72
N SER A 72 -10.17 3.71 0.70
CA SER A 72 -8.90 4.38 0.43
C SER A 72 -8.88 5.06 -0.94
N GLN A 73 -9.47 4.45 -1.97
CA GLN A 73 -9.54 5.04 -3.32
C GLN A 73 -10.47 6.25 -3.42
N GLN A 74 -11.38 6.42 -2.47
CA GLN A 74 -12.25 7.59 -2.39
C GLN A 74 -11.66 8.71 -1.52
N TYR A 75 -10.52 8.46 -0.86
CA TYR A 75 -9.80 9.51 -0.16
C TYR A 75 -9.01 10.35 -1.15
N ILE A 76 -9.19 11.67 -1.06
CA ILE A 76 -8.48 12.68 -1.82
C ILE A 76 -7.63 13.48 -0.83
N PRO A 77 -6.29 13.44 -0.93
CA PRO A 77 -5.42 14.29 -0.14
C PRO A 77 -5.80 15.77 -0.26
N GLY A 78 -6.00 16.42 0.88
CA GLY A 78 -6.39 17.84 0.96
C GLY A 78 -7.88 18.10 0.76
N GLY A 79 -8.67 17.07 0.43
CA GLY A 79 -10.13 17.14 0.40
C GLY A 79 -10.70 17.48 1.78
N ARG A 80 -11.68 18.39 1.83
CA ARG A 80 -12.25 18.93 3.09
C ARG A 80 -13.69 18.50 3.35
N SER A 81 -14.19 17.48 2.64
CA SER A 81 -15.54 16.97 2.88
C SER A 81 -15.55 15.99 4.05
N GLU A 82 -16.65 15.96 4.78
CA GLU A 82 -16.86 14.98 5.86
C GLU A 82 -16.75 13.54 5.34
N GLU A 83 -17.21 13.29 4.12
CA GLU A 83 -17.11 12.00 3.45
C GLU A 83 -15.65 11.60 3.18
N ASN A 84 -14.79 12.54 2.79
CA ASN A 84 -13.37 12.28 2.59
C ASN A 84 -12.70 11.79 3.88
N ASP A 85 -12.94 12.52 4.98
CA ASP A 85 -12.40 12.17 6.30
C ASP A 85 -12.97 10.84 6.82
N LYS A 86 -14.25 10.59 6.54
CA LYS A 86 -14.92 9.34 6.90
C LYS A 86 -14.33 8.16 6.13
N ASN A 87 -14.08 8.31 4.83
CA ASN A 87 -13.46 7.27 4.00
C ASN A 87 -12.06 6.93 4.49
N ALA A 88 -11.22 7.92 4.81
CA ALA A 88 -9.90 7.68 5.41
C ALA A 88 -9.99 6.89 6.72
N LYS A 89 -10.88 7.30 7.64
CA LYS A 89 -11.08 6.61 8.93
C LYS A 89 -11.56 5.17 8.74
N LEU A 90 -12.55 4.97 7.86
CA LEU A 90 -13.10 3.64 7.58
C LEU A 90 -12.07 2.71 6.93
N ALA A 91 -11.23 3.23 6.03
CA ALA A 91 -10.13 2.46 5.43
C ALA A 91 -9.17 1.95 6.51
N ILE A 92 -8.65 2.86 7.35
CA ILE A 92 -7.70 2.53 8.42
C ILE A 92 -8.32 1.51 9.40
N GLN A 93 -9.50 1.79 9.93
CA GLN A 93 -10.17 0.92 10.90
C GLN A 93 -10.41 -0.48 10.34
N THR A 94 -10.79 -0.58 9.07
CA THR A 94 -11.04 -1.87 8.43
C THR A 94 -9.74 -2.65 8.25
N PHE A 95 -8.65 -2.03 7.78
CA PHE A 95 -7.35 -2.70 7.71
C PHE A 95 -6.83 -3.11 9.09
N GLU A 96 -6.93 -2.25 10.09
CA GLU A 96 -6.53 -2.56 11.47
C GLU A 96 -7.32 -3.74 12.04
N SER A 97 -8.62 -3.83 11.77
CA SER A 97 -9.45 -4.98 12.20
C SER A 97 -9.01 -6.30 11.55
N VAL A 98 -8.48 -6.26 10.33
CA VAL A 98 -7.87 -7.44 9.70
C VAL A 98 -6.61 -7.82 10.46
N LEU A 99 -5.75 -6.84 10.78
CA LEU A 99 -4.50 -7.08 11.52
C LEU A 99 -4.68 -7.55 12.95
N GLN A 100 -5.82 -7.27 13.59
CA GLN A 100 -6.15 -7.84 14.89
C GLN A 100 -6.30 -9.37 14.86
N ARG A 101 -6.74 -9.94 13.73
CA ARG A 101 -6.93 -11.39 13.55
C ARG A 101 -5.77 -12.05 12.83
N ASP A 102 -5.21 -11.37 11.84
CA ASP A 102 -4.04 -11.79 11.08
C ASP A 102 -2.98 -10.68 11.09
N PRO A 103 -2.12 -10.65 12.13
CA PRO A 103 -1.11 -9.60 12.29
C PRO A 103 -0.10 -9.50 11.13
N ASN A 104 0.00 -10.53 10.29
CA ASN A 104 0.94 -10.60 9.17
C ASN A 104 0.22 -10.54 7.82
N ASN A 105 -1.03 -10.06 7.79
CA ASN A 105 -1.75 -9.89 6.54
C ASN A 105 -1.10 -8.82 5.66
N VAL A 106 -0.36 -9.27 4.65
CA VAL A 106 0.42 -8.40 3.75
C VAL A 106 -0.45 -7.35 3.07
N ASN A 107 -1.67 -7.70 2.64
CA ASN A 107 -2.56 -6.76 1.96
C ASN A 107 -3.06 -5.66 2.89
N ALA A 108 -3.38 -5.96 4.15
CA ALA A 108 -3.77 -4.93 5.12
C ALA A 108 -2.60 -4.02 5.50
N ILE A 109 -1.39 -4.59 5.65
CA ILE A 109 -0.15 -3.83 5.91
C ILE A 109 0.14 -2.88 4.75
N ALA A 110 0.10 -3.38 3.51
CA ALA A 110 0.30 -2.56 2.31
C ALA A 110 -0.76 -1.46 2.17
N GLY A 111 -2.02 -1.78 2.48
CA GLY A 111 -3.13 -0.83 2.50
C GLY A 111 -2.93 0.31 3.52
N LEU A 112 -2.51 -0.02 4.75
CA LEU A 112 -2.20 0.98 5.78
C LEU A 112 -0.99 1.84 5.39
N ALA A 113 0.06 1.23 4.83
CA ALA A 113 1.22 1.98 4.34
C ALA A 113 0.81 3.06 3.33
N SER A 114 0.02 2.66 2.31
CA SER A 114 -0.47 3.58 1.28
C SER A 114 -1.42 4.64 1.81
N MET A 115 -2.29 4.28 2.76
CA MET A 115 -3.23 5.21 3.38
C MET A 115 -2.50 6.27 4.22
N TYR A 116 -1.53 5.86 5.04
CA TYR A 116 -0.71 6.81 5.80
C TYR A 116 0.19 7.67 4.91
N GLN A 117 0.69 7.14 3.79
CA GLN A 117 1.41 7.95 2.82
C GLN A 117 0.50 9.02 2.20
N SER A 118 -0.74 8.67 1.88
CA SER A 118 -1.74 9.61 1.34
C SER A 118 -2.10 10.70 2.35
N LEU A 119 -2.30 10.34 3.61
CA LEU A 119 -2.52 11.31 4.70
C LEU A 119 -1.29 12.20 4.92
N GLY A 120 -0.10 11.64 4.75
CA GLY A 120 1.20 12.32 4.82
C GLY A 120 1.29 13.56 3.95
N GLN A 121 0.62 13.56 2.79
CA GLN A 121 0.59 14.70 1.86
C GLN A 121 -0.09 15.95 2.47
N THR A 122 -0.93 15.76 3.49
CA THR A 122 -1.59 16.86 4.24
C THR A 122 -1.05 17.04 5.65
N ASP A 123 -0.62 15.96 6.28
CA ASP A 123 -0.07 15.94 7.63
C ASP A 123 1.22 15.12 7.61
N THR A 124 2.34 15.82 7.52
CA THR A 124 3.67 15.19 7.38
C THR A 124 4.02 14.24 8.53
N SER A 125 3.35 14.33 9.69
CA SER A 125 3.56 13.40 10.81
C SER A 125 3.13 11.97 10.49
N GLN A 126 2.30 11.76 9.45
CA GLN A 126 1.85 10.43 9.04
C GLN A 126 2.88 9.67 8.21
N PHE A 127 3.91 10.34 7.67
CA PHE A 127 4.95 9.66 6.88
C PHE A 127 5.74 8.63 7.69
N GLN A 128 5.96 8.87 8.99
CA GLN A 128 6.61 7.86 9.84
C GLN A 128 5.78 6.56 9.92
N LYS A 129 4.45 6.67 10.04
CA LYS A 129 3.59 5.46 10.03
C LYS A 129 3.62 4.77 8.67
N ALA A 130 3.61 5.54 7.58
CA ALA A 130 3.73 4.97 6.25
C ALA A 130 5.03 4.17 6.10
N HIS A 131 6.14 4.76 6.54
CA HIS A 131 7.45 4.12 6.61
C HIS A 131 7.43 2.82 7.41
N ASP A 132 6.95 2.85 8.66
CA ASP A 132 6.89 1.67 9.54
C ASP A 132 6.11 0.50 8.90
N TYR A 133 4.97 0.80 8.25
CA TYR A 133 4.19 -0.23 7.56
C TYR A 133 4.86 -0.73 6.28
N TYR A 134 5.56 0.11 5.52
CA TYR A 134 6.35 -0.36 4.38
C TYR A 134 7.54 -1.22 4.81
N MET A 135 8.20 -0.89 5.92
CA MET A 135 9.24 -1.73 6.52
C MET A 135 8.70 -3.10 6.90
N LYS A 136 7.52 -3.15 7.53
CA LYS A 136 6.83 -4.42 7.84
C LYS A 136 6.45 -5.19 6.58
N TYR A 137 5.98 -4.51 5.53
CA TYR A 137 5.68 -5.14 4.25
C TYR A 137 6.95 -5.78 3.64
N ALA A 138 8.06 -5.04 3.56
CA ALA A 138 9.33 -5.52 3.06
C ALA A 138 9.88 -6.75 3.81
N GLN A 139 9.57 -6.88 5.11
CA GLN A 139 9.94 -8.05 5.91
C GLN A 139 9.11 -9.29 5.59
N LEU A 140 7.83 -9.12 5.26
CA LEU A 140 6.90 -10.21 4.98
C LEU A 140 6.96 -10.68 3.52
N ASP A 141 7.30 -9.78 2.59
CA ASP A 141 7.44 -10.08 1.17
C ASP A 141 8.76 -9.50 0.63
N SER A 142 9.85 -10.22 0.90
CA SER A 142 11.19 -9.80 0.49
C SER A 142 11.46 -9.95 -1.02
N SER A 143 10.53 -10.55 -1.77
CA SER A 143 10.64 -10.75 -3.21
C SER A 143 10.04 -9.61 -4.02
N ASN A 144 9.27 -8.74 -3.36
CA ASN A 144 8.55 -7.67 -4.00
C ASN A 144 9.36 -6.36 -3.95
N PRO A 145 9.67 -5.74 -5.10
CA PRO A 145 10.46 -4.51 -5.12
C PRO A 145 9.69 -3.28 -4.61
N VAL A 146 8.36 -3.32 -4.60
CA VAL A 146 7.49 -2.19 -4.28
C VAL A 146 7.70 -1.63 -2.87
N PRO A 147 7.65 -2.42 -1.77
CA PRO A 147 7.86 -1.86 -0.45
C PRO A 147 9.25 -1.24 -0.27
N TYR A 148 10.29 -1.80 -0.88
CA TYR A 148 11.64 -1.25 -0.83
C TYR A 148 11.75 0.11 -1.54
N TYR A 149 11.12 0.23 -2.71
CA TYR A 149 10.99 1.52 -3.39
C TYR A 149 10.21 2.53 -2.53
N ALA A 150 9.09 2.09 -1.95
CA ALA A 150 8.22 2.95 -1.16
C ALA A 150 8.94 3.50 0.09
N ILE A 151 9.75 2.69 0.78
CA ILE A 151 10.61 3.13 1.89
C ILE A 151 11.52 4.28 1.42
N GLY A 152 12.32 4.08 0.38
CA GLY A 152 13.21 5.13 -0.13
C GLY A 152 12.48 6.39 -0.60
N SER A 153 11.25 6.25 -1.12
CA SER A 153 10.41 7.39 -1.47
C SER A 153 9.96 8.19 -0.25
N VAL A 154 9.54 7.51 0.83
CA VAL A 154 9.08 8.14 2.07
C VAL A 154 10.25 8.76 2.81
N ASP A 155 11.40 8.09 2.85
CA ASP A 155 12.65 8.61 3.42
C ASP A 155 13.05 9.92 2.74
N TRP A 156 13.03 9.97 1.41
CA TRP A 156 13.29 11.20 0.68
C TRP A 156 12.27 12.30 1.03
N ILE A 157 10.98 11.98 1.13
CA ILE A 157 9.95 12.96 1.51
C ILE A 157 10.24 13.55 2.90
N MET A 158 10.60 12.71 3.87
CA MET A 158 10.92 13.15 5.24
C MET A 158 12.18 14.01 5.28
N VAL A 159 13.23 13.63 4.54
CA VAL A 159 14.49 14.38 4.44
C VAL A 159 14.30 15.71 3.71
N TYR A 160 13.53 15.73 2.63
CA TYR A 160 13.31 16.92 1.79
C TYR A 160 12.37 17.95 2.43
N ASN A 161 11.64 17.58 3.50
CA ASN A 161 10.67 18.47 4.15
C ASN A 161 11.34 19.71 4.77
N LYS A 162 11.27 20.84 4.06
CA LYS A 162 11.82 22.13 4.52
C LYS A 162 10.95 22.85 5.54
N ASN A 163 9.67 22.48 5.66
CA ASN A 163 8.73 23.16 6.56
C ASN A 163 8.92 22.72 8.01
N ASN A 164 9.30 21.45 8.20
CA ASN A 164 9.63 20.88 9.50
C ASN A 164 10.80 19.90 9.32
N PRO A 165 12.04 20.41 9.16
CA PRO A 165 13.19 19.57 8.86
C PRO A 165 13.58 18.72 10.06
N LEU A 166 13.93 17.47 9.81
CA LEU A 166 14.54 16.59 10.80
C LEU A 166 15.95 17.12 11.20
N PRO A 167 16.49 16.76 12.38
CA PRO A 167 17.90 16.95 12.67
C PRO A 167 18.80 16.32 11.60
N GLU A 168 19.96 16.92 11.29
CA GLU A 168 20.84 16.43 10.21
C GLU A 168 21.31 14.98 10.42
N GLU A 169 21.50 14.56 11.67
CA GLU A 169 21.84 13.16 12.00
C GLU A 169 20.70 12.20 11.62
N GLU A 170 19.44 12.59 11.84
CA GLU A 170 18.28 11.79 11.43
C GLU A 170 18.11 11.80 9.91
N GLN A 171 18.33 12.96 9.26
CA GLN A 171 18.34 13.04 7.81
C GLN A 171 19.37 12.08 7.21
N ALA A 172 20.60 12.05 7.75
CA ALA A 172 21.64 11.13 7.30
C ALA A 172 21.23 9.66 7.44
N LYS A 173 20.57 9.29 8.55
CA LYS A 173 20.05 7.91 8.75
C LYS A 173 19.02 7.52 7.69
N PHE A 174 18.02 8.38 7.44
CA PHE A 174 17.00 8.13 6.42
C PHE A 174 17.58 8.14 4.99
N ILE A 175 18.60 8.96 4.73
CA ILE A 175 19.31 8.94 3.44
C ILE A 175 19.98 7.58 3.21
N GLU A 176 20.73 7.06 4.18
CA GLU A 176 21.39 5.76 4.03
C GLU A 176 20.37 4.61 3.95
N GLU A 177 19.32 4.64 4.77
CA GLU A 177 18.25 3.63 4.74
C GLU A 177 17.52 3.63 3.40
N GLY A 178 17.16 4.81 2.90
CA GLY A 178 16.48 4.95 1.63
C GLY A 178 17.34 4.46 0.47
N LEU A 179 18.63 4.82 0.43
CA LEU A 179 19.56 4.32 -0.59
C LEU A 179 19.69 2.79 -0.54
N ALA A 180 19.82 2.21 0.66
CA ALA A 180 19.93 0.75 0.83
C ALA A 180 18.66 0.00 0.41
N ASN A 181 17.47 0.54 0.69
CA ASN A 181 16.22 -0.06 0.24
C ASN A 181 16.02 0.12 -1.28
N LEU A 182 16.39 1.26 -1.85
CA LEU A 182 16.36 1.44 -3.30
C LEU A 182 17.33 0.50 -4.02
N ASP A 183 18.49 0.20 -3.42
CA ASP A 183 19.39 -0.85 -3.90
C ASP A 183 18.72 -2.22 -3.93
N LYS A 184 17.99 -2.60 -2.88
CA LYS A 184 17.22 -3.85 -2.85
C LYS A 184 16.12 -3.86 -3.93
N SER A 185 15.38 -2.76 -4.05
CA SER A 185 14.32 -2.62 -5.06
C SER A 185 14.89 -2.82 -6.48
N LEU A 186 16.00 -2.16 -6.80
CA LEU A 186 16.68 -2.26 -8.10
C LEU A 186 17.39 -3.61 -8.32
N GLY A 187 17.76 -4.31 -7.25
CA GLY A 187 18.25 -5.68 -7.31
C GLY A 187 17.15 -6.68 -7.70
N LEU A 188 15.90 -6.42 -7.30
CA LEU A 188 14.72 -7.23 -7.64
C LEU A 188 14.14 -6.86 -9.02
N ASP A 189 14.05 -5.56 -9.32
CA ASP A 189 13.68 -5.04 -10.64
C ASP A 189 14.65 -3.96 -11.12
N PRO A 190 15.63 -4.34 -11.97
CA PRO A 190 16.60 -3.40 -12.54
C PRO A 190 15.99 -2.34 -13.46
N ASN A 191 14.71 -2.45 -13.85
CA ASN A 191 14.01 -1.47 -14.69
C ASN A 191 12.98 -0.65 -13.90
N TYR A 192 13.03 -0.69 -12.57
CA TYR A 192 12.14 0.10 -11.72
C TYR A 192 12.53 1.58 -11.77
N GLU A 193 11.92 2.30 -12.70
CA GLU A 193 12.23 3.71 -12.98
C GLU A 193 12.05 4.62 -11.76
N ASP A 194 10.97 4.45 -11.01
CA ASP A 194 10.71 5.27 -9.82
C ASP A 194 11.81 5.07 -8.76
N ALA A 195 12.29 3.84 -8.56
CA ALA A 195 13.39 3.57 -7.64
C ALA A 195 14.69 4.28 -8.06
N MET A 196 15.00 4.32 -9.36
CA MET A 196 16.15 5.10 -9.87
C MET A 196 15.97 6.59 -9.62
N THR A 197 14.75 7.11 -9.82
CA THR A 197 14.41 8.52 -9.59
C THR A 197 14.67 8.93 -8.15
N TYR A 198 14.15 8.18 -7.17
CA TYR A 198 14.38 8.49 -5.75
C TYR A 198 15.82 8.25 -5.31
N LYS A 199 16.54 7.30 -5.94
CA LYS A 199 17.95 7.06 -5.62
C LYS A 199 18.80 8.26 -6.02
N ASN A 200 18.55 8.83 -7.20
CA ASN A 200 19.11 10.11 -7.60
C ASN A 200 18.81 11.22 -6.58
N LEU A 201 17.55 11.35 -6.15
CA LEU A 201 17.15 12.42 -5.23
C LEU A 201 17.84 12.29 -3.86
N LEU A 202 17.96 11.08 -3.31
CA LEU A 202 18.67 10.84 -2.05
C LEU A 202 20.18 11.10 -2.15
N TYR A 203 20.83 10.79 -3.28
CA TYR A 203 22.23 11.20 -3.48
C TYR A 203 22.42 12.72 -3.45
N ARG A 204 21.43 13.49 -3.93
CA ARG A 204 21.48 14.96 -3.85
C ARG A 204 21.33 15.46 -2.43
N GLU A 205 20.46 14.83 -1.64
CA GLU A 205 20.34 15.15 -0.22
C GLU A 205 21.61 14.74 0.55
N LYS A 206 22.22 13.59 0.22
CA LYS A 206 23.51 13.19 0.77
C LYS A 206 24.61 14.20 0.45
N ALA A 207 24.66 14.66 -0.80
CA ALA A 207 25.61 15.69 -1.24
C ALA A 207 25.40 17.04 -0.53
N ARG A 208 24.15 17.37 -0.17
CA ARG A 208 23.82 18.58 0.58
C ARG A 208 24.34 18.53 2.02
N LEU A 209 24.32 17.36 2.65
CA LEU A 209 24.82 17.16 4.02
C LEU A 209 26.34 16.95 4.10
N SER A 210 27.01 16.67 2.97
CA SER A 210 28.46 16.46 2.94
C SER A 210 29.24 17.76 3.19
N GLU A 211 30.14 17.73 4.17
CA GLU A 211 31.12 18.80 4.42
C GLU A 211 32.31 18.76 3.45
N SER A 212 32.58 17.61 2.84
CA SER A 212 33.67 17.43 1.87
C SER A 212 33.23 17.82 0.47
N GLU A 213 33.94 18.78 -0.14
CA GLU A 213 33.68 19.21 -1.52
C GLU A 213 33.99 18.11 -2.55
N ASP A 214 34.96 17.24 -2.27
CA ASP A 214 35.26 16.11 -3.16
C ASP A 214 34.19 15.02 -3.07
N GLU A 215 33.71 14.72 -1.86
CA GLU A 215 32.59 13.78 -1.67
C GLU A 215 31.31 14.33 -2.31
N LYS A 216 31.02 15.61 -2.13
CA LYS A 216 29.88 16.29 -2.75
C LYS A 216 29.89 16.18 -4.28
N LYS A 217 31.05 16.39 -4.92
CA LYS A 217 31.20 16.19 -6.38
C LYS A 217 30.91 14.74 -6.79
N GLN A 218 31.40 13.76 -6.03
CA GLN A 218 31.16 12.34 -6.30
C GLN A 218 29.67 11.97 -6.16
N LEU A 219 29.03 12.43 -5.09
CA LEU A 219 27.60 12.18 -4.84
C LEU A 219 26.71 12.83 -5.91
N ILE A 220 27.06 14.06 -6.36
CA ILE A 220 26.35 14.71 -7.48
C ILE A 220 26.51 13.90 -8.77
N ALA A 221 27.72 13.42 -9.08
CA ALA A 221 27.94 12.57 -10.25
C ALA A 221 27.14 11.27 -10.19
N GLN A 222 27.06 10.63 -9.01
CA GLN A 222 26.21 9.46 -8.79
C GLN A 222 24.73 9.78 -9.00
N ALA A 223 24.25 10.92 -8.48
CA ALA A 223 22.88 11.36 -8.69
C ALA A 223 22.55 11.56 -10.17
N ASP A 224 23.46 12.20 -10.92
CA ASP A 224 23.31 12.44 -12.36
C ASP A 224 23.30 11.12 -13.16
N GLU A 225 24.12 10.14 -12.77
CA GLU A 225 24.10 8.80 -13.35
C GLU A 225 22.72 8.13 -13.18
N TRP A 226 22.17 8.14 -11.95
CA TRP A 226 20.85 7.56 -11.68
C TRP A 226 19.71 8.30 -12.37
N PHE A 227 19.80 9.64 -12.47
CA PHE A 227 18.87 10.44 -13.26
C PHE A 227 18.85 10.01 -14.73
N ASN A 228 20.04 9.85 -15.34
CA ASN A 228 20.15 9.42 -16.73
C ASN A 228 19.60 7.99 -16.92
N LYS A 229 19.91 7.06 -16.01
CA LYS A 229 19.34 5.70 -16.02
C LYS A 229 17.81 5.72 -15.93
N ALA A 230 17.24 6.55 -15.07
CA ALA A 230 15.78 6.70 -14.94
C ALA A 230 15.18 7.20 -16.27
N LEU A 231 15.77 8.23 -16.89
CA LEU A 231 15.31 8.78 -18.17
C LEU A 231 15.39 7.75 -19.30
N GLU A 232 16.48 6.98 -19.39
CA GLU A 232 16.63 5.91 -20.38
C GLU A 232 15.60 4.80 -20.16
N THR A 233 15.39 4.38 -18.92
CA THR A 233 14.43 3.34 -18.55
C THR A 233 13.01 3.77 -18.89
N ARG A 234 12.66 5.03 -18.60
CA ARG A 234 11.37 5.63 -18.97
C ARG A 234 11.14 5.58 -20.49
N LYS A 235 12.15 5.95 -21.29
CA LYS A 235 12.07 5.87 -22.77
C LYS A 235 11.83 4.43 -23.23
N LYS A 236 12.61 3.46 -22.74
CA LYS A 236 12.45 2.03 -23.05
C LYS A 236 11.05 1.52 -22.69
N ASN A 237 10.54 1.90 -21.51
CA ASN A 237 9.21 1.48 -21.05
C ASN A 237 8.09 2.10 -21.90
N ALA A 238 8.24 3.36 -22.33
CA ALA A 238 7.29 4.01 -23.23
C ALA A 238 7.27 3.37 -24.64
N GLU A 239 8.42 2.92 -25.14
CA GLU A 239 8.52 2.20 -26.42
C GLU A 239 7.85 0.82 -26.35
N LYS A 240 8.09 0.06 -25.28
CA LYS A 240 7.44 -1.25 -25.06
C LYS A 240 5.91 -1.14 -25.05
N LYS A 241 5.36 -0.09 -24.43
CA LYS A 241 3.90 0.16 -24.39
C LYS A 241 3.27 0.46 -25.75
N LYS A 242 4.06 0.87 -26.75
CA LYS A 242 3.57 1.18 -28.11
C LYS A 242 3.54 -0.05 -29.03
N LEU A 243 4.17 -1.16 -28.65
CA LEU A 243 4.19 -2.38 -29.47
C LEU A 243 2.85 -3.14 -29.32
N PRO A 244 2.26 -3.65 -30.42
CA PRO A 244 1.03 -4.44 -30.37
C PRO A 244 1.32 -5.77 -29.69
N GLY A 245 0.98 -5.88 -28.40
CA GLY A 245 1.24 -7.05 -27.56
C GLY A 245 1.69 -6.73 -26.13
N GLY A 246 1.95 -5.46 -25.79
CA GLY A 246 2.24 -5.06 -24.41
C GLY A 246 0.99 -5.04 -23.54
N GLU A 247 0.59 -6.20 -23.00
CA GLU A 247 -0.40 -6.25 -21.92
C GLU A 247 0.07 -5.35 -20.77
N ALA A 248 -0.73 -4.32 -20.49
CA ALA A 248 -0.59 -3.50 -19.30
C ALA A 248 -0.89 -4.37 -18.09
N SER A 249 0.14 -4.98 -17.51
CA SER A 249 0.08 -5.46 -16.13
C SER A 249 -0.07 -4.21 -15.25
N ARG A 250 -1.32 -3.94 -14.86
CA ARG A 250 -1.69 -3.01 -13.80
C ARG A 250 -1.64 -3.75 -12.47
#